data_AF-A0A6A3CJ59-F1
#
_entry.id   AF-A0A6A3CJ59-F1
#
_cell.length_a   1.000
_cell.length_b   1.000
_cell.length_c   1.000
_cell.angle_alpha   90.00
_cell.angle_beta   90.00
_cell.angle_gamma   90.00
#
_symmetry.space_group_name_H-M   'P 1'
#
loop_
_entity.id
_entity.type
_entity.pdbx_description
1 polymer ?
#
loop_
_entity_poly.entity_id
_entity_poly.type
_entity_poly.pdbx_seq_one_letter_code
_entity_poly.pdbx_strand_id
1 'polypeptide(L)'
;MLDHSAAQNFAMAEAPEIQLQILAVDEDKLDENSVEHETNGSITRQRNYKWWLLMTIYTFFLLAGQSMSTLLGRLYYDKGGTSNWLATFVQIAGFPILMPLYYFSSYNSSSQNTKKSNMKMNTPSVLVLSGMYFGLGILSAVSCLLYSVGLSDLPVSTYSLICASQLAFNAFFCFFLNSQKFTPFIINSLVLLTISSALLVFQNDSSGSTPVSKGKYVIGFVCTLAASAGYGLSLALTQFCFQKVVEKQTFKVVLDMIIYRQFVATLIIFVGLFASGEWKGLGKEMERFELGKLSYVNVLVWIAIGWQVFSIGAVGLIMEASSLFSNVISTLGLPIVPVFAMVFFHDPMTGSKVVSMVLAIWGFVSYVYQHYLDDQNSETGIV
;
A
#
# COMPACT_ATOMS: atom_id res chain seq x y z
N MET A 1 -15.64 49.41 -91.02
CA MET A 1 -14.23 48.93 -90.96
C MET A 1 -14.09 48.32 -89.57
N LEU A 2 -14.42 47.03 -89.47
CA LEU A 2 -13.48 45.90 -89.31
C LEU A 2 -12.79 45.97 -87.93
N ASP A 3 -13.27 45.23 -86.93
CA ASP A 3 -13.09 43.79 -86.62
C ASP A 3 -11.96 43.61 -85.59
N HIS A 4 -12.29 43.11 -84.40
CA HIS A 4 -11.54 42.00 -83.83
C HIS A 4 -12.32 41.30 -82.71
N SER A 5 -12.59 40.03 -83.02
CA SER A 5 -13.21 38.99 -82.23
C SER A 5 -12.26 38.39 -81.19
N ALA A 6 -12.89 37.69 -80.22
CA ALA A 6 -12.40 36.53 -79.47
C ALA A 6 -11.56 36.77 -78.20
N ALA A 7 -12.24 36.78 -77.05
CA ALA A 7 -11.79 36.10 -75.81
C ALA A 7 -12.89 36.16 -74.73
N GLN A 8 -13.94 35.35 -74.85
CA GLN A 8 -14.86 35.13 -73.74
C GLN A 8 -15.43 33.73 -73.83
N ASN A 9 -14.70 32.77 -73.27
CA ASN A 9 -15.18 31.42 -72.90
C ASN A 9 -14.09 30.73 -72.06
N PHE A 10 -13.82 31.26 -70.86
CA PHE A 10 -13.07 30.57 -69.80
C PHE A 10 -13.40 31.24 -68.47
N ALA A 11 -14.55 30.92 -67.89
CA ALA A 11 -14.86 31.18 -66.47
C ALA A 11 -16.24 30.62 -66.09
N MET A 12 -16.44 29.30 -66.19
CA MET A 12 -17.61 28.69 -65.54
C MET A 12 -17.45 27.18 -65.26
N ALA A 13 -16.27 26.75 -64.82
CA ALA A 13 -16.05 25.36 -64.39
C ALA A 13 -15.28 25.21 -63.05
N GLU A 14 -14.57 26.23 -62.56
CA GLU A 14 -13.74 26.10 -61.33
C GLU A 14 -14.53 26.25 -60.02
N ALA A 15 -15.70 26.90 -60.01
CA ALA A 15 -16.46 27.14 -58.78
C ALA A 15 -17.01 25.86 -58.10
N PRO A 16 -17.58 24.86 -58.81
CA PRO A 16 -18.05 23.64 -58.16
C PRO A 16 -16.91 22.71 -57.71
N GLU A 17 -15.77 22.71 -58.39
CA GLU A 17 -14.62 21.86 -58.02
C GLU A 17 -13.92 22.33 -56.75
N ILE A 18 -13.78 23.66 -56.56
CA ILE A 18 -13.21 24.22 -55.33
C ILE A 18 -14.12 23.95 -54.12
N GLN A 19 -15.44 24.01 -54.28
CA GLN A 19 -16.35 23.67 -53.19
C GLN A 19 -16.36 22.16 -52.86
N LEU A 20 -16.19 21.29 -53.88
CA LEU A 20 -16.06 19.85 -53.65
C LEU A 20 -14.75 19.50 -52.93
N GLN A 21 -13.65 20.19 -53.25
CA GLN A 21 -12.37 20.01 -52.56
C GLN A 21 -12.41 20.53 -51.13
N ILE A 22 -13.10 21.65 -50.85
CA ILE A 22 -13.26 22.18 -49.49
C ILE A 22 -14.14 21.24 -48.64
N LEU A 23 -15.23 20.71 -49.20
CA LEU A 23 -16.08 19.72 -48.54
C LEU A 23 -15.33 18.40 -48.25
N ALA A 24 -14.55 17.89 -49.21
CA ALA A 24 -13.75 16.68 -49.00
C ALA A 24 -12.63 16.86 -47.97
N VAL A 25 -12.00 18.04 -47.92
CA VAL A 25 -10.95 18.36 -46.93
C VAL A 25 -11.54 18.53 -45.51
N ASP A 26 -12.77 19.01 -45.37
CA ASP A 26 -13.44 19.09 -44.06
C ASP A 26 -13.94 17.71 -43.60
N GLU A 27 -14.39 16.84 -44.51
CA GLU A 27 -14.79 15.45 -44.20
C GLU A 27 -13.59 14.61 -43.73
N ASP A 28 -12.45 14.67 -44.42
CA ASP A 28 -11.21 13.98 -44.02
C ASP A 28 -10.66 14.50 -42.67
N LYS A 29 -10.81 15.79 -42.37
CA LYS A 29 -10.40 16.37 -41.07
C LYS A 29 -11.36 16.03 -39.93
N LEU A 30 -12.65 15.86 -40.20
CA LEU A 30 -13.63 15.38 -39.23
C LEU A 30 -13.43 13.89 -38.93
N ASP A 31 -13.06 13.10 -39.93
CA ASP A 31 -12.73 11.69 -39.78
C ASP A 31 -11.38 11.46 -39.09
N GLU A 32 -10.33 12.23 -39.39
CA GLU A 32 -9.07 12.17 -38.63
C GLU A 32 -9.23 12.58 -37.17
N ASN A 33 -9.96 13.67 -36.89
CA ASN A 33 -10.19 14.11 -35.51
C ASN A 33 -11.10 13.15 -34.73
N SER A 34 -12.10 12.53 -35.38
CA SER A 34 -12.98 11.55 -34.73
C SER A 34 -12.26 10.22 -34.48
N VAL A 35 -11.43 9.76 -35.40
CA VAL A 35 -10.57 8.57 -35.21
C VAL A 35 -9.50 8.85 -34.15
N GLU A 36 -8.88 10.03 -34.10
CA GLU A 36 -7.95 10.40 -33.02
C GLU A 36 -8.68 10.55 -31.66
N HIS A 37 -9.89 11.08 -31.61
CA HIS A 37 -10.68 11.18 -30.37
C HIS A 37 -11.18 9.81 -29.89
N GLU A 38 -11.58 8.90 -30.77
CA GLU A 38 -11.98 7.53 -30.41
C GLU A 38 -10.77 6.68 -30.02
N THR A 39 -9.62 6.88 -30.67
CA THR A 39 -8.37 6.18 -30.34
C THR A 39 -7.80 6.70 -29.02
N ASN A 40 -7.77 8.01 -28.78
CA ASN A 40 -7.38 8.60 -27.50
C ASN A 40 -8.39 8.31 -26.39
N GLY A 41 -9.69 8.30 -26.69
CA GLY A 41 -10.76 7.95 -25.75
C GLY A 41 -10.73 6.47 -25.34
N SER A 42 -10.47 5.56 -26.28
CA SER A 42 -10.31 4.13 -25.99
C SER A 42 -8.99 3.81 -25.27
N ILE A 43 -7.88 4.47 -25.61
CA ILE A 43 -6.60 4.36 -24.90
C ILE A 43 -6.72 4.91 -23.46
N THR A 44 -7.39 6.06 -23.27
CA THR A 44 -7.61 6.66 -21.95
C THR A 44 -8.56 5.82 -21.11
N ARG A 45 -9.64 5.30 -21.69
CA ARG A 45 -10.59 4.39 -21.03
C ARG A 45 -9.95 3.04 -20.67
N GLN A 46 -9.11 2.48 -21.53
CA GLN A 46 -8.36 1.24 -21.27
C GLN A 46 -7.27 1.46 -20.19
N ARG A 47 -6.65 2.63 -20.15
CA ARG A 47 -5.70 3.04 -19.10
C ARG A 47 -6.41 3.20 -17.75
N ASN A 48 -7.59 3.83 -17.73
CA ASN A 48 -8.39 4.01 -16.52
C ASN A 48 -8.91 2.66 -15.97
N TYR A 49 -9.37 1.73 -16.83
CA TYR A 49 -9.79 0.40 -16.38
C TYR A 49 -8.63 -0.43 -15.79
N LYS A 50 -7.45 -0.40 -16.43
CA LYS A 50 -6.26 -1.09 -15.91
C LYS A 50 -5.82 -0.54 -14.55
N TRP A 51 -5.87 0.77 -14.36
CA TRP A 51 -5.54 1.41 -13.09
C TRP A 51 -6.53 1.02 -11.99
N TRP A 52 -7.84 1.10 -12.24
CA TRP A 52 -8.87 0.67 -11.30
C TRP A 52 -8.78 -0.81 -10.94
N LEU A 53 -8.48 -1.66 -11.92
CA LEU A 53 -8.24 -3.09 -11.70
C LEU A 53 -7.01 -3.30 -10.81
N LEU A 54 -5.90 -2.59 -11.04
CA LEU A 54 -4.70 -2.67 -10.20
C LEU A 54 -4.97 -2.20 -8.76
N MET A 55 -5.65 -1.07 -8.60
CA MET A 55 -6.06 -0.55 -7.28
C MET A 55 -6.93 -1.54 -6.52
N THR A 56 -7.85 -2.22 -7.22
CA THR A 56 -8.70 -3.27 -6.63
C THR A 56 -7.87 -4.49 -6.20
N ILE A 57 -6.96 -4.96 -7.06
CA ILE A 57 -6.08 -6.10 -6.75
C ILE A 57 -5.19 -5.78 -5.54
N TYR A 58 -4.56 -4.60 -5.51
CA TYR A 58 -3.69 -4.22 -4.39
C TYR A 58 -4.46 -4.02 -3.09
N THR A 59 -5.67 -3.45 -3.15
CA THR A 59 -6.57 -3.34 -1.99
C THR A 59 -6.94 -4.73 -1.47
N PHE A 60 -7.30 -5.65 -2.36
CA PHE A 60 -7.62 -7.03 -1.98
C PHE A 60 -6.42 -7.74 -1.34
N PHE A 61 -5.23 -7.66 -1.95
CA PHE A 61 -4.02 -8.24 -1.38
C PHE A 61 -3.67 -7.67 -0.01
N LEU A 62 -3.81 -6.35 0.16
CA LEU A 62 -3.58 -5.69 1.43
C LEU A 62 -4.56 -6.20 2.51
N LEU A 63 -5.87 -6.16 2.24
CA LEU A 63 -6.89 -6.54 3.23
C LEU A 63 -6.87 -8.04 3.54
N ALA A 64 -6.75 -8.88 2.51
CA ALA A 64 -6.72 -10.33 2.66
C ALA A 64 -5.44 -10.79 3.36
N GLY A 65 -4.28 -10.26 2.96
CA GLY A 65 -2.99 -10.58 3.57
C GLY A 65 -2.94 -10.20 5.05
N GLN A 66 -3.34 -8.97 5.39
CA GLN A 66 -3.40 -8.52 6.78
C GLN A 66 -4.36 -9.38 7.61
N SER A 67 -5.57 -9.66 7.11
CA SER A 67 -6.58 -10.42 7.84
C SER A 67 -6.13 -11.86 8.07
N MET A 68 -5.62 -12.52 7.04
CA MET A 68 -5.10 -13.88 7.10
C MET A 68 -3.94 -13.99 8.09
N SER A 69 -2.93 -13.13 7.98
CA SER A 69 -1.78 -13.16 8.88
C SER A 69 -2.16 -12.86 10.33
N THR A 70 -3.10 -11.93 10.55
CA THR A 70 -3.54 -11.60 11.91
C THR A 70 -4.33 -12.75 12.56
N LEU A 71 -5.21 -13.41 11.81
CA LEU A 71 -5.98 -14.57 12.30
C LEU A 71 -5.07 -15.77 12.59
N LEU A 72 -4.13 -16.07 11.69
CA LEU A 72 -3.17 -17.15 11.92
C LEU A 72 -2.19 -16.82 13.05
N GLY A 73 -1.82 -15.55 13.21
CA GLY A 73 -1.05 -15.08 14.38
C GLY A 73 -1.80 -15.35 15.68
N ARG A 74 -3.11 -15.06 15.74
CA ARG A 74 -3.94 -15.42 16.90
C ARG A 74 -3.98 -16.94 17.12
N LEU A 75 -4.21 -17.71 16.06
CA LEU A 75 -4.18 -19.17 16.14
C LEU A 75 -2.84 -19.69 16.67
N TYR A 76 -1.71 -19.10 16.27
CA TYR A 76 -0.39 -19.47 16.77
C TYR A 76 -0.31 -19.28 18.29
N TYR A 77 -0.72 -18.13 18.82
CA TYR A 77 -0.69 -17.89 20.27
C TYR A 77 -1.71 -18.74 21.03
N ASP A 78 -2.94 -18.85 20.52
CA ASP A 78 -4.02 -19.63 21.14
C ASP A 78 -3.69 -21.13 21.23
N LYS A 79 -2.82 -21.63 20.35
CA LYS A 79 -2.43 -23.05 20.26
C LYS A 79 -1.06 -23.36 20.86
N GLY A 80 -0.50 -22.45 21.65
CA GLY A 80 0.69 -22.68 22.47
C GLY A 80 1.98 -22.05 21.94
N GLY A 81 1.90 -21.13 20.97
CA GLY A 81 3.01 -20.29 20.54
C GLY A 81 3.39 -19.26 21.62
N THR A 82 4.68 -19.10 21.89
CA THR A 82 5.19 -18.25 22.98
C THR A 82 6.29 -17.29 22.55
N SER A 83 6.97 -17.56 21.44
CA SER A 83 8.10 -16.75 20.96
C SER A 83 7.63 -15.53 20.17
N ASN A 84 7.79 -14.35 20.77
CA ASN A 84 7.53 -13.07 20.10
C ASN A 84 8.55 -12.78 19.00
N TRP A 85 9.81 -13.21 19.17
CA TRP A 85 10.82 -13.02 18.14
C TRP A 85 10.58 -13.90 16.92
N LEU A 86 10.09 -15.13 17.09
CA LEU A 86 9.71 -15.97 15.96
C LEU A 86 8.50 -15.39 15.22
N ALA A 87 7.46 -15.00 15.96
CA ALA A 87 6.29 -14.35 15.37
C ALA A 87 6.67 -13.10 14.57
N THR A 88 7.65 -12.33 15.05
CA THR A 88 8.21 -11.14 14.38
C THR A 88 9.05 -11.51 13.16
N PHE A 89 9.93 -12.50 13.28
CA PHE A 89 10.80 -12.97 12.20
C PHE A 89 9.98 -13.46 10.99
N VAL A 90 8.91 -14.20 11.24
CA VAL A 90 8.06 -14.77 10.19
C VAL A 90 7.32 -13.69 9.38
N GLN A 91 7.06 -12.49 9.93
CA GLN A 91 6.43 -11.41 9.17
C GLN A 91 7.30 -10.90 8.02
N ILE A 92 8.62 -10.97 8.18
CA ILE A 92 9.58 -10.37 7.26
C ILE A 92 10.40 -11.41 6.48
N ALA A 93 10.60 -12.60 7.05
CA ALA A 93 11.38 -13.68 6.44
C ALA A 93 10.71 -14.30 5.21
N GLY A 94 9.48 -13.92 4.88
CA GLY A 94 8.75 -14.39 3.70
C GLY A 94 9.25 -13.84 2.36
N PHE A 95 10.16 -12.86 2.35
CA PHE A 95 10.64 -12.22 1.12
C PHE A 95 11.15 -13.18 0.01
N PRO A 96 11.75 -14.36 0.29
CA PRO A 96 12.21 -15.26 -0.77
C PRO A 96 11.08 -15.77 -1.67
N ILE A 97 9.84 -15.80 -1.17
CA ILE A 97 8.64 -16.20 -1.91
C ILE A 97 8.37 -15.25 -3.09
N LEU A 98 8.90 -14.03 -3.04
CA LEU A 98 8.77 -13.03 -4.10
C LEU A 98 9.79 -13.22 -5.24
N MET A 99 10.82 -14.05 -5.06
CA MET A 99 11.89 -14.25 -6.05
C MET A 99 11.38 -14.88 -7.38
N PRO A 100 10.44 -15.85 -7.39
CA PRO A 100 9.85 -16.34 -8.64
C PRO A 100 9.07 -15.24 -9.40
N LEU A 101 8.32 -14.40 -8.68
CA LEU A 101 7.59 -13.27 -9.26
C LEU A 101 8.57 -12.22 -9.85
N TYR A 102 9.69 -11.99 -9.17
CA TYR A 102 10.75 -11.12 -9.63
C TYR A 102 11.39 -11.63 -10.93
N TYR A 103 11.68 -12.94 -11.01
CA TYR A 103 12.24 -13.54 -12.22
C TYR A 103 11.27 -13.48 -13.41
N PHE A 104 9.98 -13.76 -13.19
CA PHE A 104 8.94 -13.66 -14.22
C PHE A 104 8.76 -12.22 -14.73
N SER A 105 8.77 -11.24 -13.82
CA SER A 105 8.69 -9.82 -14.17
C SER A 105 9.90 -9.36 -14.98
N SER A 106 11.10 -9.80 -14.58
CA SER A 106 12.34 -9.48 -15.31
C SER A 106 12.40 -10.11 -16.70
N TYR A 107 11.88 -11.34 -16.85
CA TYR A 107 11.81 -12.04 -18.13
C TYR A 107 10.91 -11.30 -19.14
N ASN A 108 9.71 -10.92 -18.73
CA ASN A 108 8.77 -10.20 -19.59
C ASN A 108 9.28 -8.79 -19.97
N SER A 109 9.99 -8.13 -19.07
CA SER A 109 10.61 -6.83 -19.34
C SER A 109 11.80 -6.93 -20.30
N SER A 110 12.56 -8.03 -20.25
CA SER A 110 13.64 -8.31 -21.21
C SER A 110 13.14 -8.65 -22.62
N SER A 111 11.96 -9.28 -22.74
CA SER A 111 11.36 -9.61 -24.04
C SER A 111 10.87 -8.39 -24.83
N GLN A 112 10.51 -7.29 -24.14
CA GLN A 112 10.07 -6.05 -24.77
C GLN A 112 11.21 -5.06 -25.10
N ASN A 113 12.42 -5.27 -24.57
CA ASN A 113 13.55 -4.34 -24.73
C ASN A 113 14.35 -4.50 -26.03
N THR A 114 13.94 -5.35 -26.98
CA THR A 114 14.63 -5.49 -28.27
C THR A 114 14.34 -4.36 -29.27
N LYS A 115 13.45 -3.40 -28.94
CA LYS A 115 13.15 -2.25 -29.80
C LYS A 115 12.82 -0.98 -28.99
N LYS A 116 13.82 -0.20 -28.58
CA LYS A 116 13.84 1.29 -28.64
C LYS A 116 15.05 1.90 -27.92
N SER A 117 15.90 2.50 -28.76
CA SER A 117 16.67 3.76 -28.61
C SER A 117 17.46 4.05 -27.32
N ASN A 118 18.74 4.31 -27.55
CA ASN A 118 19.69 5.05 -26.71
C ASN A 118 19.12 6.38 -26.19
N MET A 119 18.42 6.33 -25.05
CA MET A 119 18.21 7.51 -24.21
C MET A 119 19.09 7.29 -22.97
N LYS A 120 20.11 8.13 -22.80
CA LYS A 120 20.87 8.20 -21.53
C LYS A 120 19.89 8.67 -20.45
N MET A 121 19.20 7.73 -19.84
CA MET A 121 18.46 7.94 -18.60
C MET A 121 19.47 8.09 -17.48
N ASN A 122 19.26 9.09 -16.63
CA ASN A 122 20.08 9.29 -15.45
C ASN A 122 19.73 8.18 -14.46
N THR A 123 20.42 7.04 -14.57
CA THR A 123 20.23 5.95 -13.63
C THR A 123 20.37 6.52 -12.21
N PRO A 124 19.36 6.35 -11.32
CA PRO A 124 19.48 6.85 -9.96
C PRO A 124 20.76 6.31 -9.37
N SER A 125 21.52 7.18 -8.68
CA SER A 125 22.79 6.77 -8.08
C SER A 125 22.53 5.53 -7.22
N VAL A 126 23.15 4.42 -7.60
CA VAL A 126 22.99 3.12 -6.94
C VAL A 126 23.24 3.23 -5.43
N LEU A 127 24.13 4.16 -5.05
CA LEU A 127 24.43 4.51 -3.67
C LEU A 127 23.23 5.11 -2.93
N VAL A 128 22.48 6.01 -3.56
CA VAL A 128 21.28 6.65 -2.97
C VAL A 128 20.18 5.61 -2.80
N LEU A 129 19.92 4.81 -3.84
CA LEU A 129 18.88 3.78 -3.80
C LEU A 129 19.20 2.69 -2.76
N SER A 130 20.45 2.24 -2.71
CA SER A 130 20.93 1.29 -1.71
C SER A 130 20.82 1.86 -0.29
N GLY A 131 21.23 3.12 -0.09
CA GLY A 131 21.10 3.82 1.19
C GLY A 131 19.64 3.93 1.66
N MET A 132 18.70 4.17 0.74
CA MET A 132 17.27 4.21 1.06
C MET A 132 16.71 2.85 1.45
N TYR A 133 17.01 1.79 0.69
CA TYR A 133 16.56 0.44 1.04
C TYR A 133 17.12 -0.02 2.39
N PHE A 134 18.40 0.29 2.64
CA PHE A 134 19.06 0.00 3.90
C PHE A 134 18.43 0.79 5.06
N GLY A 135 18.22 2.10 4.88
CA GLY A 135 17.57 2.96 5.87
C GLY A 135 16.14 2.53 6.19
N LEU A 136 15.35 2.19 5.17
CA LEU A 136 13.99 1.65 5.34
C LEU A 136 13.98 0.29 6.05
N GLY A 137 14.96 -0.57 5.75
CA GLY A 137 15.12 -1.86 6.42
C GLY A 137 15.46 -1.71 7.91
N ILE A 138 16.39 -0.81 8.24
CA ILE A 138 16.71 -0.46 9.64
C ILE A 138 15.50 0.11 10.34
N LEU A 139 14.83 1.09 9.73
CA LEU A 139 13.65 1.74 10.31
C LEU A 139 12.54 0.72 10.58
N SER A 140 12.33 -0.23 9.66
CA SER A 140 11.39 -1.33 9.84
C SER A 140 11.76 -2.21 11.03
N ALA A 141 13.03 -2.65 11.10
CA ALA A 141 13.50 -3.48 12.21
C ALA A 141 13.38 -2.76 13.56
N VAL A 142 13.85 -1.51 13.66
CA VAL A 142 13.75 -0.70 14.88
C VAL A 142 12.30 -0.50 15.29
N SER A 143 11.41 -0.17 14.36
CA SER A 143 9.98 0.00 14.65
C SER A 143 9.37 -1.29 15.19
N CYS A 144 9.75 -2.43 14.63
CA CYS A 144 9.27 -3.74 15.09
C CYS A 144 9.78 -4.08 16.51
N LEU A 145 11.04 -3.76 16.81
CA LEU A 145 11.60 -3.91 18.15
C LEU A 145 10.88 -3.03 19.18
N LEU A 146 10.66 -1.76 18.83
CA LEU A 146 9.96 -0.81 19.69
C LEU A 146 8.51 -1.22 19.93
N TYR A 147 7.82 -1.75 18.91
CA TYR A 147 6.49 -2.34 19.06
C TYR A 147 6.51 -3.56 19.98
N SER A 148 7.50 -4.44 19.86
CA SER A 148 7.64 -5.61 20.74
C SER A 148 7.84 -5.21 22.21
N VAL A 149 8.72 -4.24 22.48
CA VAL A 149 8.91 -3.68 23.84
C VAL A 149 7.61 -3.05 24.34
N GLY A 150 6.98 -2.23 23.51
CA GLY A 150 5.70 -1.58 23.84
C GLY A 150 4.60 -2.58 24.19
N LEU A 151 4.48 -3.66 23.43
CA LEU A 151 3.49 -4.72 23.68
C LEU A 151 3.75 -5.47 24.99
N SER A 152 5.02 -5.61 25.38
CA SER A 152 5.40 -6.29 26.63
C SER A 152 5.19 -5.43 27.89
N ASP A 153 5.30 -4.10 27.76
CA ASP A 153 5.29 -3.17 28.90
C ASP A 153 3.97 -2.40 29.06
N LEU A 154 3.09 -2.41 28.05
CA LEU A 154 1.79 -1.72 28.08
C LEU A 154 0.61 -2.69 28.11
N PRO A 155 -0.51 -2.30 28.75
CA PRO A 155 -1.79 -2.94 28.51
C PRO A 155 -2.14 -2.91 27.01
N VAL A 156 -2.69 -4.00 26.49
CA VAL A 156 -3.07 -4.16 25.07
C VAL A 156 -3.96 -2.99 24.58
N SER A 157 -4.83 -2.49 25.46
CA SER A 157 -5.70 -1.35 25.18
C SER A 157 -4.93 -0.04 24.99
N THR A 158 -3.93 0.21 25.84
CA THR A 158 -3.06 1.39 25.71
C THR A 158 -2.16 1.27 24.49
N TYR A 159 -1.53 0.11 24.29
CA TYR A 159 -0.66 -0.17 23.16
C TYR A 159 -1.35 0.14 21.83
N SER A 160 -2.53 -0.43 21.61
CA SER A 160 -3.20 -0.30 20.32
C SER A 160 -3.78 1.10 20.09
N LEU A 161 -4.15 1.83 21.15
CA LEU A 161 -4.53 3.25 21.07
C LEU A 161 -3.35 4.09 20.56
N ILE A 162 -2.14 3.85 21.07
CA ILE A 162 -0.94 4.53 20.59
C ILE A 162 -0.65 4.12 19.15
N CYS A 163 -0.81 2.84 18.77
CA CYS A 163 -0.67 2.39 17.38
C CYS A 163 -1.58 3.15 16.41
N ALA A 164 -2.80 3.52 16.81
CA ALA A 164 -3.71 4.31 15.98
C ALA A 164 -3.12 5.68 15.58
N SER A 165 -2.21 6.24 16.38
CA SER A 165 -1.51 7.50 16.06
C SER A 165 -0.62 7.40 14.80
N GLN A 166 -0.32 6.19 14.31
CA GLN A 166 0.43 5.99 13.07
C GLN A 166 -0.21 6.68 11.85
N LEU A 167 -1.55 6.84 11.86
CA LEU A 167 -2.28 7.55 10.82
C LEU A 167 -1.91 9.05 10.83
N ALA A 168 -1.93 9.66 12.02
CA ALA A 168 -1.55 11.05 12.20
C ALA A 168 -0.07 11.30 11.86
N PHE A 169 0.84 10.41 12.29
CA PHE A 169 2.24 10.53 11.92
C PHE A 169 2.49 10.36 10.42
N ASN A 170 1.83 9.40 9.76
CA ASN A 170 1.95 9.25 8.32
C ASN A 170 1.44 10.50 7.59
N ALA A 171 0.33 11.08 8.03
CA ALA A 171 -0.18 12.34 7.49
C ALA A 171 0.82 13.49 7.65
N PHE A 172 1.34 13.65 8.86
CA PHE A 172 2.38 14.63 9.15
C PHE A 172 3.59 14.46 8.22
N PHE A 173 4.17 13.26 8.11
CA PHE A 173 5.33 13.05 7.24
C PHE A 173 5.01 13.20 5.75
N CYS A 174 3.82 12.82 5.28
CA CYS A 174 3.40 13.04 3.90
C CYS A 174 3.25 14.52 3.57
N PHE A 175 2.80 15.34 4.52
CA PHE A 175 2.77 16.80 4.38
C PHE A 175 4.17 17.35 4.10
N PHE A 176 5.15 16.97 4.93
CA PHE A 176 6.51 17.52 4.85
C PHE A 176 7.36 16.91 3.73
N LEU A 177 7.36 15.59 3.57
CA LEU A 177 8.25 14.88 2.63
C LEU A 177 7.67 14.81 1.22
N ASN A 178 6.36 14.58 1.10
CA ASN A 178 5.69 14.36 -0.18
C ASN A 178 4.87 15.57 -0.63
N SER A 179 4.84 16.66 0.16
CA SER A 179 4.05 17.87 -0.11
C SER A 179 2.57 17.56 -0.38
N GLN A 180 2.02 16.56 0.32
CA GLN A 180 0.65 16.10 0.11
C GLN A 180 -0.35 17.16 0.60
N LYS A 181 -1.31 17.52 -0.25
CA LYS A 181 -2.39 18.48 0.09
C LYS A 181 -3.44 17.77 0.93
N PHE A 182 -3.79 18.35 2.08
CA PHE A 182 -4.86 17.85 2.94
C PHE A 182 -6.14 18.61 2.68
N THR A 183 -7.16 17.91 2.22
CA THR A 183 -8.52 18.44 2.11
C THR A 183 -9.30 18.15 3.39
N PRO A 184 -10.37 18.91 3.68
CA PRO A 184 -11.19 18.69 4.88
C PRO A 184 -11.72 17.26 5.01
N PHE A 185 -12.03 16.60 3.88
CA PHE A 185 -12.49 15.21 3.86
C PHE A 185 -11.39 14.22 4.24
N ILE A 186 -10.13 14.41 3.80
CA ILE A 186 -8.99 13.59 4.22
C ILE A 186 -8.79 13.71 5.74
N ILE A 187 -8.89 14.93 6.27
CA ILE A 187 -8.76 15.18 7.71
C ILE A 187 -9.91 14.49 8.47
N ASN A 188 -11.14 14.63 8.00
CA ASN A 188 -12.30 13.97 8.60
C ASN A 188 -12.16 12.45 8.62
N SER A 189 -11.75 11.85 7.51
CA SER A 189 -11.46 10.42 7.41
C SER A 189 -10.37 9.97 8.38
N LEU A 190 -9.29 10.74 8.51
CA LEU A 190 -8.19 10.44 9.43
C LEU A 190 -8.67 10.41 10.89
N VAL A 191 -9.47 11.40 11.28
CA VAL A 191 -10.05 11.48 12.63
C VAL A 191 -10.97 10.29 12.89
N LEU A 192 -11.89 9.99 11.97
CA LEU A 192 -12.84 8.88 12.12
C LEU A 192 -12.15 7.51 12.20
N LEU A 193 -11.12 7.28 11.38
CA LEU A 193 -10.36 6.03 11.39
C LEU A 193 -9.48 5.86 12.63
N THR A 194 -8.94 6.97 13.14
CA THR A 194 -8.20 6.97 14.41
C THR A 194 -9.14 6.65 15.57
N ILE A 195 -10.32 7.29 15.63
CA ILE A 195 -11.34 7.02 16.65
C ILE A 195 -11.87 5.59 16.55
N SER A 196 -12.13 5.09 15.33
CA SER A 196 -12.55 3.70 15.11
C SER A 196 -11.53 2.69 15.65
N SER A 197 -10.25 2.87 15.31
CA SER A 197 -9.16 2.00 15.77
C SER A 197 -9.00 2.06 17.29
N ALA A 198 -9.12 3.26 17.87
CA ALA A 198 -9.13 3.45 19.33
C ALA A 198 -10.30 2.72 20.00
N LEU A 199 -11.51 2.84 19.45
CA LEU A 199 -12.70 2.21 20.00
C LEU A 199 -12.64 0.68 19.94
N LEU A 200 -12.12 0.08 18.86
CA LEU A 200 -11.92 -1.39 18.75
C LEU A 200 -11.13 -1.97 19.94
N VAL A 201 -10.30 -1.14 20.56
CA VAL A 201 -9.26 -1.52 21.50
C VAL A 201 -9.69 -1.33 22.96
N PHE A 202 -10.54 -0.34 23.24
CA PHE A 202 -11.10 -0.07 24.58
C PHE A 202 -12.10 -1.12 25.09
N GLN A 203 -12.19 -2.28 24.43
CA GLN A 203 -13.25 -3.27 24.67
C GLN A 203 -12.75 -4.60 25.20
N ASN A 204 -11.43 -4.78 25.31
CA ASN A 204 -10.84 -5.87 26.08
C ASN A 204 -10.83 -5.48 27.56
N ASP A 205 -12.00 -5.27 28.15
CA ASP A 205 -12.12 -5.05 29.59
C ASP A 205 -12.20 -6.38 30.33
N SER A 206 -11.43 -6.44 31.42
CA SER A 206 -11.45 -7.44 32.49
C SER A 206 -10.74 -8.78 32.27
N SER A 207 -9.40 -8.77 32.31
CA SER A 207 -8.66 -9.73 33.14
C SER A 207 -7.21 -9.30 33.35
N GLY A 208 -6.94 -8.82 34.57
CA GLY A 208 -5.64 -8.79 35.22
C GLY A 208 -4.48 -8.13 34.48
N SER A 209 -4.22 -6.85 34.73
CA SER A 209 -2.84 -6.38 34.69
C SER A 209 -2.38 -6.08 36.11
N THR A 210 -1.38 -6.84 36.54
CA THR A 210 -0.55 -6.52 37.69
C THR A 210 -0.04 -5.08 37.57
N PRO A 211 0.16 -4.36 38.69
CA PRO A 211 0.65 -2.99 38.64
C PRO A 211 2.03 -2.99 38.00
N VAL A 212 2.10 -2.63 36.71
CA VAL A 212 3.35 -2.43 35.99
C VAL A 212 4.07 -1.28 36.68
N SER A 213 5.36 -1.48 36.99
CA SER A 213 6.20 -0.40 37.53
C SER A 213 6.07 0.84 36.64
N LYS A 214 5.82 2.00 37.24
CA LYS A 214 5.63 3.27 36.51
C LYS A 214 6.72 3.53 35.46
N GLY A 215 7.95 3.08 35.73
CA GLY A 215 9.07 3.20 34.78
C GLY A 215 8.90 2.34 33.52
N LYS A 216 8.45 1.09 33.65
CA LYS A 216 8.20 0.19 32.50
C LYS A 216 7.06 0.71 31.63
N TYR A 217 5.99 1.19 32.25
CA TYR A 217 4.87 1.78 31.52
C TYR A 217 5.32 2.98 30.66
N VAL A 218 6.14 3.89 31.21
CA VAL A 218 6.68 5.04 30.45
C VAL A 218 7.58 4.59 29.31
N ILE A 219 8.45 3.60 29.54
CA ILE A 219 9.31 3.04 28.48
C ILE A 219 8.43 2.44 27.37
N GLY A 220 7.46 1.60 27.72
CA GLY A 220 6.51 1.02 26.77
C GLY A 220 5.77 2.08 25.97
N PHE A 221 5.26 3.13 26.62
CA PHE A 221 4.57 4.24 25.97
C PHE A 221 5.45 4.95 24.94
N VAL A 222 6.66 5.35 25.35
CA VAL A 222 7.60 6.05 24.46
C VAL A 222 8.02 5.16 23.31
N CYS A 223 8.28 3.88 23.56
CA CYS A 223 8.62 2.90 22.53
C CYS A 223 7.48 2.73 21.52
N THR A 224 6.24 2.51 21.95
CA THR A 224 5.10 2.36 21.04
C THR A 224 4.86 3.63 20.23
N LEU A 225 4.96 4.81 20.86
CA LEU A 225 4.77 6.08 20.15
C LEU A 225 5.86 6.29 19.09
N ALA A 226 7.11 6.01 19.44
CA ALA A 226 8.23 6.06 18.51
C ALA A 226 8.07 5.02 17.37
N ALA A 227 7.54 3.83 17.65
CA ALA A 227 7.26 2.81 16.65
C ALA A 227 6.16 3.26 15.67
N SER A 228 5.09 3.89 16.16
CA SER A 228 4.03 4.45 15.32
C SER A 228 4.51 5.60 14.45
N ALA A 229 5.36 6.46 14.99
CA ALA A 229 6.04 7.49 14.21
C ALA A 229 6.97 6.87 13.15
N GLY A 230 7.75 5.85 13.52
CA GLY A 230 8.65 5.13 12.62
C GLY A 230 7.92 4.43 11.47
N TYR A 231 6.78 3.82 11.75
CA TYR A 231 5.94 3.19 10.72
C TYR A 231 5.35 4.23 9.76
N GLY A 232 4.79 5.33 10.29
CA GLY A 232 4.30 6.44 9.46
C GLY A 232 5.41 7.06 8.60
N LEU A 233 6.61 7.22 9.15
CA LEU A 233 7.78 7.72 8.42
C LEU A 233 8.22 6.74 7.31
N SER A 234 8.21 5.43 7.59
CA SER A 234 8.58 4.38 6.62
C SER A 234 7.68 4.39 5.39
N LEU A 235 6.37 4.55 5.61
CA LEU A 235 5.37 4.70 4.56
C LEU A 235 5.62 5.96 3.71
N ALA A 236 5.80 7.11 4.38
CA ALA A 236 6.07 8.38 3.70
C ALA A 236 7.40 8.37 2.90
N LEU A 237 8.46 7.76 3.44
CA LEU A 237 9.75 7.60 2.76
C LEU A 237 9.69 6.65 1.56
N THR A 238 8.86 5.62 1.63
CA THR A 238 8.63 4.71 0.50
C THR A 238 7.96 5.46 -0.65
N GLN A 239 6.94 6.29 -0.34
CA GLN A 239 6.34 7.18 -1.34
C GLN A 239 7.35 8.18 -1.90
N PHE A 240 8.14 8.81 -1.04
CA PHE A 240 9.18 9.75 -1.46
C PHE A 240 10.17 9.10 -2.43
N CYS A 241 10.58 7.86 -2.16
CA CYS A 241 11.45 7.08 -3.04
C CYS A 241 10.83 6.92 -4.44
N PHE A 242 9.56 6.55 -4.51
CA PHE A 242 8.87 6.34 -5.78
C PHE A 242 8.64 7.65 -6.56
N GLN A 243 8.49 8.78 -5.87
CA GLN A 243 8.24 10.06 -6.52
C GLN A 243 9.52 10.80 -6.93
N LYS A 244 10.60 10.67 -6.15
CA LYS A 244 11.80 11.52 -6.31
C LYS A 244 13.05 10.78 -6.75
N VAL A 245 13.13 9.46 -6.54
CA VAL A 245 14.36 8.68 -6.75
C VAL A 245 14.17 7.65 -7.87
N VAL A 246 12.98 7.06 -7.98
CA VAL A 246 12.66 6.09 -9.02
C VAL A 246 12.07 6.78 -10.24
N GLU A 247 12.77 6.74 -11.37
CA GLU A 247 12.31 7.34 -12.64
C GLU A 247 11.18 6.54 -13.31
N LYS A 248 11.15 5.21 -13.13
CA LYS A 248 10.15 4.31 -13.75
C LYS A 248 9.41 3.49 -12.69
N GLN A 249 8.16 3.84 -12.45
CA GLN A 249 7.27 3.08 -11.57
C GLN A 249 6.81 1.82 -12.29
N THR A 250 7.43 0.70 -11.95
CA THR A 250 7.09 -0.62 -12.49
C THR A 250 6.88 -1.60 -11.36
N PHE A 251 6.14 -2.68 -11.62
CA PHE A 251 5.95 -3.75 -10.65
C PHE A 251 7.29 -4.34 -10.15
N LYS A 252 8.34 -4.33 -10.99
CA LYS A 252 9.68 -4.74 -10.59
C LYS A 252 10.24 -3.87 -9.46
N VAL A 253 10.06 -2.55 -9.53
CA VAL A 253 10.52 -1.61 -8.47
C VAL A 253 9.75 -1.87 -7.18
N VAL A 254 8.46 -2.20 -7.24
CA VAL A 254 7.68 -2.62 -6.05
C VAL A 254 8.30 -3.84 -5.41
N LEU A 255 8.64 -4.87 -6.21
CA LEU A 255 9.31 -6.07 -5.71
C LEU A 255 10.71 -5.78 -5.16
N ASP A 256 11.52 -4.95 -5.84
CA ASP A 256 12.85 -4.54 -5.36
C ASP A 256 12.74 -3.84 -4.00
N MET A 257 11.85 -2.85 -3.88
CA MET A 257 11.60 -2.12 -2.64
C MET A 257 11.22 -3.08 -1.49
N ILE A 258 10.35 -4.06 -1.75
CA ILE A 258 9.95 -5.04 -0.74
C ILE A 258 11.12 -5.96 -0.38
N ILE A 259 11.77 -6.58 -1.37
CA ILE A 259 12.81 -7.59 -1.16
C ILE A 259 14.02 -7.00 -0.42
N TYR A 260 14.56 -5.87 -0.88
CA TYR A 260 15.76 -5.29 -0.24
C TYR A 260 15.46 -4.77 1.17
N ARG A 261 14.31 -4.13 1.38
CA ARG A 261 13.87 -3.67 2.70
C ARG A 261 13.71 -4.85 3.67
N GLN A 262 13.01 -5.90 3.24
CA GLN A 262 12.75 -7.08 4.06
C GLN A 262 14.03 -7.89 4.32
N PHE A 263 14.95 -7.96 3.36
CA PHE A 263 16.24 -8.61 3.54
C PHE A 263 17.05 -7.96 4.67
N VAL A 264 17.20 -6.62 4.63
CA VAL A 264 17.91 -5.87 5.68
C VAL A 264 17.23 -6.04 7.03
N ALA A 265 15.90 -5.91 7.09
CA ALA A 265 15.15 -6.11 8.32
C ALA A 265 15.33 -7.54 8.87
N THR A 266 15.38 -8.54 7.98
CA THR A 266 15.51 -9.96 8.37
C THR A 266 16.86 -10.20 9.02
N LEU A 267 17.95 -9.62 8.50
CA LEU A 267 19.27 -9.75 9.11
C LEU A 267 19.29 -9.20 10.54
N ILE A 268 18.69 -8.03 10.76
CA ILE A 268 18.67 -7.37 12.08
C ILE A 268 17.82 -8.19 13.07
N ILE A 269 16.62 -8.61 12.67
CA ILE A 269 15.72 -9.39 13.53
C ILE A 269 16.30 -10.79 13.79
N PHE A 270 16.96 -11.39 12.81
CA PHE A 270 17.65 -12.67 12.99
C PHE A 270 18.74 -12.55 14.06
N VAL A 271 19.58 -11.51 14.01
CA VAL A 271 20.56 -11.25 15.08
C VAL A 271 19.85 -11.07 16.43
N GLY A 272 18.73 -10.36 16.48
CA GLY A 272 17.92 -10.18 17.69
C GLY A 272 17.36 -11.48 18.27
N LEU A 273 16.83 -12.37 17.43
CA LEU A 273 16.32 -13.70 17.80
C LEU A 273 17.43 -14.59 18.39
N PHE A 274 18.65 -14.53 17.83
CA PHE A 274 19.79 -15.28 18.36
C PHE A 274 20.30 -14.70 19.67
N ALA A 275 20.37 -13.37 19.77
CA ALA A 275 20.81 -12.66 20.96
C ALA A 275 19.83 -12.83 22.14
N SER A 276 18.52 -12.92 21.89
CA SER A 276 17.50 -13.14 22.93
C SER A 276 17.53 -14.57 23.50
N GLY A 277 18.06 -15.53 22.75
CA GLY A 277 18.12 -16.93 23.15
C GLY A 277 16.80 -17.70 22.98
N GLU A 278 15.73 -17.05 22.50
CA GLU A 278 14.42 -17.70 22.27
C GLU A 278 14.49 -18.86 21.27
N TRP A 279 15.45 -18.81 20.34
CA TRP A 279 15.70 -19.88 19.38
C TRP A 279 15.91 -21.26 20.03
N LYS A 280 16.43 -21.32 21.27
CA LYS A 280 16.65 -22.56 22.02
C LYS A 280 15.34 -23.22 22.46
N GLY A 281 14.28 -22.42 22.63
CA GLY A 281 12.96 -22.88 23.07
C GLY A 281 12.06 -23.38 21.94
N LEU A 282 12.34 -23.00 20.70
CA LEU A 282 11.44 -23.23 19.56
C LEU A 282 11.16 -24.70 19.28
N GLY A 283 12.15 -25.59 19.47
CA GLY A 283 11.95 -27.03 19.31
C GLY A 283 10.92 -27.59 20.30
N LYS A 284 10.96 -27.12 21.55
CA LYS A 284 10.00 -27.52 22.60
C LYS A 284 8.63 -26.88 22.37
N GLU A 285 8.60 -25.65 21.88
CA GLU A 285 7.35 -24.97 21.51
C GLU A 285 6.62 -25.74 20.40
N MET A 286 7.32 -26.08 19.31
CA MET A 286 6.77 -26.86 18.21
C MET A 286 6.27 -28.24 18.66
N GLU A 287 6.92 -28.86 19.65
CA GLU A 287 6.49 -30.13 20.24
C GLU A 287 5.22 -30.03 21.07
N ARG A 288 5.01 -28.90 21.73
CA ARG A 288 3.87 -28.65 22.62
C ARG A 288 2.69 -27.98 21.92
N PHE A 289 2.85 -27.61 20.65
CA PHE A 289 1.80 -26.97 19.88
C PHE A 289 0.58 -27.91 19.75
N GLU A 290 -0.59 -27.43 20.16
CA GLU A 290 -1.80 -28.28 20.32
C GLU A 290 -2.20 -28.99 19.03
N LEU A 291 -1.99 -28.35 17.88
CA LEU A 291 -2.35 -28.89 16.56
C LEU A 291 -1.23 -29.75 15.94
N GLY A 292 -0.13 -29.96 16.66
CA GLY A 292 1.02 -30.75 16.24
C GLY A 292 2.07 -30.00 15.41
N LYS A 293 3.22 -30.65 15.23
CA LYS A 293 4.43 -30.06 14.60
C LYS A 293 4.20 -29.58 13.17
N LEU A 294 3.48 -30.34 12.35
CA LEU A 294 3.20 -29.96 10.96
C LEU A 294 2.29 -28.74 10.88
N SER A 295 1.28 -28.68 11.74
CA SER A 295 0.37 -27.52 11.82
C SER A 295 1.13 -26.26 12.26
N TYR A 296 2.01 -26.39 13.25
CA TYR A 296 2.87 -25.29 13.69
C TYR A 296 3.66 -24.66 12.53
N VAL A 297 4.39 -25.49 11.77
CA VAL A 297 5.17 -25.02 10.62
C VAL A 297 4.25 -24.42 9.54
N ASN A 298 3.13 -25.08 9.25
CA ASN A 298 2.18 -24.61 8.25
C ASN A 298 1.58 -23.23 8.62
N VAL A 299 1.21 -23.02 9.89
CA VAL A 299 0.73 -21.73 10.39
C VAL A 299 1.77 -20.65 10.18
N LEU A 300 3.03 -20.89 10.56
CA LEU A 300 4.11 -19.91 10.36
C LEU A 300 4.36 -19.61 8.87
N VAL A 301 4.36 -20.62 8.01
CA VAL A 301 4.52 -20.43 6.55
C VAL A 301 3.40 -19.57 5.97
N TRP A 302 2.16 -19.84 6.35
CA TRP A 302 1.01 -19.06 5.87
C TRP A 302 0.97 -17.63 6.45
N ILE A 303 1.46 -17.41 7.67
CA ILE A 303 1.68 -16.06 8.21
C ILE A 303 2.69 -15.31 7.34
N ALA A 304 3.83 -15.95 7.01
CA ALA A 304 4.84 -15.33 6.14
C ALA A 304 4.28 -14.98 4.77
N ILE A 305 3.55 -15.91 4.13
CA ILE A 305 2.89 -15.68 2.84
C ILE A 305 1.89 -14.52 2.93
N GLY A 306 1.02 -14.50 3.94
CA GLY A 306 0.02 -13.45 4.12
C GLY A 306 0.67 -12.07 4.28
N TRP A 307 1.80 -11.97 4.99
CA TRP A 307 2.54 -10.72 5.14
C TRP A 307 3.25 -10.28 3.86
N GLN A 308 3.66 -11.22 2.99
CA GLN A 308 4.17 -10.85 1.66
C GLN A 308 3.05 -10.35 0.75
N VAL A 309 1.89 -11.00 0.75
CA VAL A 309 0.72 -10.55 -0.01
C VAL A 309 0.29 -9.15 0.47
N PHE A 310 0.24 -8.94 1.78
CA PHE A 310 0.04 -7.61 2.37
C PHE A 310 1.08 -6.59 1.87
N SER A 311 2.36 -6.95 1.89
CA SER A 311 3.45 -6.06 1.47
C SER A 311 3.32 -5.65 -0.01
N ILE A 312 2.93 -6.57 -0.90
CA ILE A 312 2.66 -6.26 -2.31
C ILE A 312 1.50 -5.28 -2.41
N GLY A 313 0.39 -5.54 -1.72
CA GLY A 313 -0.77 -4.65 -1.74
C GLY A 313 -0.44 -3.25 -1.19
N ALA A 314 0.24 -3.20 -0.04
CA ALA A 314 0.60 -1.94 0.62
C ALA A 314 1.54 -1.09 -0.24
N VAL A 315 2.64 -1.67 -0.73
CA VAL A 315 3.63 -0.93 -1.55
C VAL A 315 3.08 -0.64 -2.95
N GLY A 316 2.26 -1.53 -3.52
CA GLY A 316 1.54 -1.30 -4.77
C GLY A 316 0.61 -0.09 -4.70
N LEU A 317 -0.19 0.03 -3.64
CA LEU A 317 -1.04 1.22 -3.40
C LEU A 317 -0.24 2.49 -3.16
N ILE A 318 0.94 2.40 -2.50
CA ILE A 318 1.83 3.56 -2.34
C ILE A 318 2.31 4.06 -3.69
N MET A 319 2.64 3.15 -4.61
CA MET A 319 3.11 3.47 -5.95
C MET A 319 1.98 4.08 -6.81
N GLU A 320 0.80 3.46 -6.83
CA GLU A 320 -0.30 3.88 -7.72
C GLU A 320 -1.12 5.08 -7.21
N ALA A 321 -1.14 5.31 -5.89
CA ALA A 321 -1.94 6.38 -5.28
C ALA A 321 -1.12 7.22 -4.30
N SER A 322 -0.97 6.75 -3.06
CA SER A 322 -0.14 7.40 -2.04
C SER A 322 0.03 6.52 -0.81
N SER A 323 1.00 6.84 0.03
CA SER A 323 1.19 6.16 1.31
C SER A 323 0.11 6.47 2.33
N LEU A 324 -0.49 7.66 2.27
CA LEU A 324 -1.68 7.96 3.04
C LEU A 324 -2.87 7.09 2.63
N PHE A 325 -3.11 6.95 1.32
CA PHE A 325 -4.15 6.09 0.79
C PHE A 325 -3.96 4.64 1.28
N SER A 326 -2.75 4.09 1.09
CA SER A 326 -2.41 2.73 1.52
C SER A 326 -2.64 2.51 3.02
N ASN A 327 -2.23 3.47 3.87
CA ASN A 327 -2.40 3.37 5.32
C ASN A 327 -3.88 3.46 5.76
N VAL A 328 -4.66 4.31 5.09
CA VAL A 328 -6.12 4.40 5.29
C VAL A 328 -6.77 3.06 4.96
N ILE A 329 -6.47 2.46 3.81
CA ILE A 329 -6.99 1.14 3.42
C ILE A 329 -6.60 0.05 4.43
N SER A 330 -5.34 0.02 4.90
CA SER A 330 -4.88 -0.94 5.92
C SER A 330 -5.65 -0.82 7.23
N THR A 331 -5.98 0.41 7.63
CA THR A 331 -6.76 0.66 8.84
C THR A 331 -8.19 0.15 8.72
N LEU A 332 -8.76 0.12 7.52
CA LEU A 332 -10.06 -0.51 7.25
C LEU A 332 -10.04 -2.03 7.32
N GLY A 333 -8.86 -2.64 7.24
CA GLY A 333 -8.69 -4.06 7.50
C GLY A 333 -8.81 -4.42 8.98
N LEU A 334 -8.61 -3.46 9.90
CA LEU A 334 -8.63 -3.72 11.35
C LEU A 334 -9.99 -4.23 11.85
N PRO A 335 -11.14 -3.66 11.44
CA PRO A 335 -12.45 -4.18 11.82
C PRO A 335 -12.86 -5.49 11.12
N ILE A 336 -12.18 -5.88 10.02
CA ILE A 336 -12.44 -7.15 9.33
C ILE A 336 -12.00 -8.34 10.20
N VAL A 337 -10.90 -8.19 10.94
CA VAL A 337 -10.35 -9.25 11.80
C VAL A 337 -11.32 -9.68 12.90
N PRO A 338 -11.95 -8.80 13.69
CA PRO A 338 -13.00 -9.17 14.65
C PRO A 338 -14.20 -9.90 14.03
N VAL A 339 -14.60 -9.58 12.80
CA VAL A 339 -15.70 -10.28 12.12
C VAL A 339 -15.31 -11.73 11.85
N PHE A 340 -14.14 -11.96 11.26
CA PHE A 340 -13.66 -13.32 11.03
C PHE A 340 -13.32 -14.05 12.32
N ALA A 341 -12.83 -13.34 13.35
CA ALA A 341 -12.62 -13.92 14.67
C ALA A 341 -13.94 -14.42 15.28
N MET A 342 -15.02 -13.66 15.15
CA MET A 342 -16.36 -14.08 15.57
C MET A 342 -16.84 -15.31 14.79
N VAL A 343 -16.63 -15.36 13.46
CA VAL A 343 -17.06 -16.49 12.63
C VAL A 343 -16.26 -17.77 12.88
N PHE A 344 -14.93 -17.69 12.94
CA PHE A 344 -14.06 -18.87 13.01
C PHE A 344 -13.70 -19.29 14.44
N PHE A 345 -13.57 -18.31 15.34
CA PHE A 345 -13.18 -18.54 16.74
C PHE A 345 -14.34 -18.35 17.72
N HIS A 346 -15.54 -18.03 17.24
CA HIS A 346 -16.74 -17.81 18.06
C HIS A 346 -16.54 -16.71 19.13
N ASP A 347 -15.70 -15.70 18.82
CA ASP A 347 -15.45 -14.54 19.68
C ASP A 347 -16.69 -13.61 19.74
N PRO A 348 -17.22 -13.25 20.93
CA PRO A 348 -18.40 -12.40 21.03
C PRO A 348 -18.21 -11.01 20.39
N MET A 349 -19.21 -10.57 19.63
CA MET A 349 -19.31 -9.20 19.09
C MET A 349 -19.97 -8.27 20.12
N THR A 350 -19.16 -7.39 20.72
CA THR A 350 -19.62 -6.33 21.62
C THR A 350 -20.22 -5.16 20.83
N GLY A 351 -21.20 -4.45 21.39
CA GLY A 351 -21.87 -3.32 20.70
C GLY A 351 -20.91 -2.22 20.24
N SER A 352 -19.83 -2.00 20.98
CA SER A 352 -18.76 -1.08 20.63
C SER A 352 -17.88 -1.57 19.46
N LYS A 353 -17.69 -2.90 19.23
CA LYS A 353 -17.01 -3.44 18.04
C LYS A 353 -17.84 -3.05 16.81
N VAL A 354 -19.16 -3.16 16.91
CA VAL A 354 -20.09 -2.71 15.86
C VAL A 354 -19.97 -1.21 15.59
N VAL A 355 -19.97 -0.35 16.62
CA VAL A 355 -19.80 1.11 16.45
C VAL A 355 -18.45 1.44 15.79
N SER A 356 -17.38 0.77 16.19
CA SER A 356 -16.05 0.99 15.60
C SER A 356 -16.01 0.60 14.11
N MET A 357 -16.67 -0.50 13.72
CA MET A 357 -16.80 -0.90 12.32
C MET A 357 -17.55 0.15 11.50
N VAL A 358 -18.67 0.68 12.03
CA VAL A 358 -19.45 1.72 11.35
C VAL A 358 -18.61 2.98 11.13
N LEU A 359 -17.84 3.41 12.14
CA LEU A 359 -16.94 4.56 12.02
C LEU A 359 -15.81 4.33 11.00
N ALA A 360 -15.27 3.11 10.92
CA ALA A 360 -14.29 2.77 9.89
C ALA A 360 -14.89 2.88 8.48
N ILE A 361 -16.10 2.34 8.29
CA ILE A 361 -16.82 2.44 7.01
C ILE A 361 -17.09 3.91 6.66
N TRP A 362 -17.53 4.73 7.61
CA TRP A 362 -17.73 6.16 7.37
C TRP A 362 -16.43 6.85 6.97
N GLY A 363 -15.35 6.63 7.74
CA GLY A 363 -14.04 7.20 7.47
C GLY A 363 -13.54 6.84 6.06
N PHE A 364 -13.74 5.59 5.63
CA PHE A 364 -13.43 5.16 4.27
C PHE A 364 -14.26 5.87 3.22
N VAL A 365 -15.58 5.87 3.37
CA VAL A 365 -16.51 6.45 2.39
C VAL A 365 -16.19 7.94 2.19
N SER A 366 -15.89 8.65 3.28
CA SER A 366 -15.47 10.06 3.22
C SER A 366 -14.16 10.25 2.44
N TYR A 367 -13.25 9.28 2.51
CA TYR A 367 -11.95 9.34 1.84
C TYR A 367 -12.07 9.02 0.34
N VAL A 368 -12.85 7.99 -0.02
CA VAL A 368 -13.11 7.62 -1.41
C VAL A 368 -13.92 8.69 -2.12
N TYR A 369 -14.90 9.28 -1.45
CA TYR A 369 -15.70 10.37 -2.02
C TYR A 369 -14.84 11.58 -2.39
N GLN A 370 -13.84 11.91 -1.56
CA GLN A 370 -12.88 12.95 -1.90
C GLN A 370 -12.06 12.59 -3.14
N HIS A 371 -11.59 11.34 -3.24
CA HIS A 371 -10.81 10.92 -4.40
C HIS A 371 -11.62 10.99 -5.69
N TYR A 372 -12.92 10.67 -5.63
CA TYR A 372 -13.87 10.84 -6.73
C TYR A 372 -14.06 12.30 -7.14
N LEU A 373 -14.18 13.22 -6.16
CA LEU A 373 -14.28 14.66 -6.44
C LEU A 373 -13.01 15.20 -7.09
N ASP A 374 -11.83 14.77 -6.62
CA ASP A 374 -10.55 15.19 -7.17
C ASP A 374 -10.38 14.69 -8.62
N ASP A 375 -10.84 13.46 -8.93
CA ASP A 375 -10.85 12.93 -10.30
C ASP A 375 -11.80 13.74 -11.21
N GLN A 376 -13.02 14.08 -10.76
CA GLN A 376 -13.95 14.90 -11.55
C GLN A 376 -13.45 16.32 -11.81
N ASN A 377 -12.77 16.93 -10.84
CA ASN A 377 -12.20 18.27 -10.99
C ASN A 377 -10.99 18.26 -11.95
N SER A 378 -10.24 17.16 -12.00
CA SER A 378 -9.13 16.99 -12.95
C SER A 378 -9.61 16.82 -14.40
N GLU A 379 -10.79 16.21 -14.62
CA GLU A 379 -11.41 16.06 -15.94
C GLU A 379 -12.10 17.35 -16.43
N THR A 380 -12.49 18.25 -15.52
CA THR A 380 -13.20 19.50 -15.87
C THR A 380 -12.29 20.72 -16.07
N GLY A 381 -10.98 20.59 -15.83
CA GLY A 381 -10.01 21.64 -16.13
C GLY A 381 -10.21 22.95 -15.37
N ILE A 382 -10.87 22.91 -14.21
CA ILE A 382 -11.01 24.07 -13.32
C ILE A 382 -9.89 23.96 -12.26
N VAL A 383 -8.75 24.57 -12.59
CA VAL A 383 -7.65 24.82 -11.64
C VAL A 383 -7.93 26.09 -10.85
#